data_AF-A0AAD5V7R8-F1
#
_entry.id   AF-A0AAD5V7R8-F1
#
_cell.length_a   1.000
_cell.length_b   1.000
_cell.length_c   1.000
_cell.angle_alpha   90.00
_cell.angle_beta   90.00
_cell.angle_gamma   90.00
#
_symmetry.space_group_name_H-M   'P 1'
#
loop_
_entity.id
_entity.type
_entity.pdbx_description
1 polymer ?
#
loop_
_entity_poly.entity_id
_entity_poly.type
_entity_poly.pdbx_seq_one_letter_code
_entity_poly.pdbx_strand_id
1 'polypeptide(L)'
;MRNEITTQDIVNELEVRVFMMLLDYVRDPELLLDLLDNTDSVISGSFVNRFIEGAGNWVEGDMDIYVDILSAHLLLEFLRSQGYRVTSPARNRERYGRRGGGIEEVIKMQKENPTRRVDIIVSSNKSSTYPIAHFWATHVMNFLTGSEICIAYPATMDKVGFVVPSRMQEWRVRILRGKYERRGYVFPEMERAMLGEVRYFGDEQCWILPIKRVRRKIMGGRISNAVVWKF
;
A
#
# COMPACT_ATOMS: atom_id res chain seq x y z
N MET A 1 35.21 9.06 9.21
CA MET A 1 34.51 7.76 9.27
C MET A 1 33.07 7.98 8.87
N ARG A 2 32.60 7.43 7.75
CA ARG A 2 31.16 7.39 7.46
C ARG A 2 30.60 6.24 8.28
N ASN A 3 29.59 6.49 9.10
CA ASN A 3 28.88 5.41 9.78
C ASN A 3 28.22 4.55 8.69
N GLU A 4 28.54 3.25 8.67
CA GLU A 4 27.86 2.30 7.79
C GLU A 4 26.41 2.16 8.24
N ILE A 5 25.47 2.32 7.30
CA ILE A 5 24.05 2.08 7.56
C ILE A 5 23.83 0.57 7.53
N THR A 6 23.33 0.01 8.63
CA THR A 6 23.03 -1.42 8.71
C THR A 6 21.61 -1.71 8.23
N THR A 7 21.34 -2.97 7.88
CA THR A 7 19.97 -3.44 7.61
C THR A 7 19.03 -3.18 8.78
N GLN A 8 19.53 -3.28 10.02
CA GLN A 8 18.70 -3.02 11.20
C GLN A 8 18.32 -1.53 11.31
N ASP A 9 19.20 -0.62 10.88
CA ASP A 9 18.90 0.81 10.85
C ASP A 9 17.79 1.12 9.85
N ILE A 10 17.83 0.50 8.66
CA ILE A 10 16.77 0.62 7.64
C ILE A 10 15.44 0.10 8.20
N VAL A 11 15.44 -1.08 8.79
CA VAL A 11 14.22 -1.68 9.35
C VAL A 11 13.62 -0.83 10.45
N ASN A 12 14.45 -0.27 11.34
CA ASN A 12 13.99 0.63 12.40
C ASN A 12 13.40 1.93 11.83
N GLU A 13 14.01 2.47 10.77
CA GLU A 13 13.52 3.67 10.11
C GLU A 13 12.16 3.42 9.44
N LEU A 14 12.00 2.28 8.74
CA LEU A 14 10.73 1.90 8.13
C LEU A 14 9.62 1.71 9.18
N GLU A 15 9.92 1.10 10.32
CA GLU A 15 9.00 0.97 11.46
C GLU A 15 8.53 2.33 11.98
N VAL A 16 9.48 3.23 12.26
CA VAL A 16 9.16 4.59 12.73
C VAL A 16 8.34 5.34 11.68
N ARG A 17 8.71 5.23 10.40
CA ARG A 17 8.03 5.94 9.30
C ARG A 17 6.59 5.50 9.16
N VAL A 18 6.30 4.19 9.11
CA VAL A 18 4.91 3.72 8.97
C VAL A 18 4.09 4.11 10.18
N PHE A 19 4.65 4.00 11.39
CA PHE A 19 3.96 4.36 12.61
C PHE A 19 3.55 5.83 12.62
N MET A 20 4.49 6.73 12.27
CA MET A 20 4.23 8.17 12.21
C MET A 20 3.20 8.53 11.13
N MET A 21 3.25 7.89 9.97
CA MET A 21 2.25 8.11 8.91
C MET A 21 0.86 7.60 9.31
N LEU A 22 0.78 6.48 10.04
CA LEU A 22 -0.51 5.93 10.49
C LEU A 22 -1.15 6.76 11.61
N LEU A 23 -0.38 7.47 12.44
CA LEU A 23 -0.91 8.37 13.47
C LEU A 23 -1.79 9.48 12.90
N ASP A 24 -1.56 9.89 11.65
CA ASP A 24 -2.45 10.83 10.96
C ASP A 24 -3.85 10.25 10.73
N TYR A 25 -3.96 8.92 10.60
CA TYR A 25 -5.19 8.23 10.25
C TYR A 25 -5.88 7.60 11.45
N VAL A 26 -5.15 7.03 12.40
CA VAL A 26 -5.72 6.26 13.52
C VAL A 26 -4.99 6.59 14.82
N ARG A 27 -5.67 6.46 15.96
CA ARG A 27 -5.06 6.71 17.28
C ARG A 27 -4.14 5.57 17.72
N ASP A 28 -4.38 4.37 17.20
CA ASP A 28 -3.65 3.16 17.52
C ASP A 28 -3.12 2.48 16.24
N PRO A 29 -1.94 2.90 15.75
CA PRO A 29 -1.30 2.26 14.61
C PRO A 29 -0.94 0.79 14.82
N GLU A 30 -0.55 0.41 16.04
CA GLU A 30 -0.18 -0.98 16.35
C GLU A 30 -1.36 -1.91 16.14
N LEU A 31 -2.54 -1.53 16.64
CA LEU A 31 -3.77 -2.29 16.46
C LEU A 31 -4.19 -2.37 14.99
N LEU A 32 -4.01 -1.31 14.20
CA LEU A 32 -4.26 -1.36 12.77
C LEU A 32 -3.32 -2.35 12.08
N LEU A 33 -2.02 -2.31 12.37
CA LEU A 33 -1.04 -3.24 11.80
C LEU A 33 -1.34 -4.70 12.21
N ASP A 34 -1.72 -4.94 13.47
CA ASP A 34 -2.22 -6.26 13.91
C ASP A 34 -3.44 -6.70 13.11
N LEU A 35 -4.36 -5.79 12.87
CA LEU A 35 -5.57 -6.10 12.13
C LEU A 35 -5.26 -6.42 10.67
N LEU A 36 -4.30 -5.73 10.04
CA LEU A 36 -3.83 -6.05 8.70
C LEU A 36 -3.27 -7.49 8.64
N ASP A 37 -2.37 -7.84 9.55
CA ASP A 37 -1.77 -9.19 9.61
C ASP A 37 -2.83 -10.29 9.87
N ASN A 38 -3.78 -10.05 10.79
CA ASN A 38 -4.78 -11.05 11.17
C ASN A 38 -5.90 -11.24 10.14
N THR A 39 -6.03 -10.32 9.18
CA THR A 39 -7.08 -10.34 8.15
C THR A 39 -6.53 -10.50 6.74
N ASP A 40 -5.22 -10.78 6.61
CA ASP A 40 -4.50 -10.77 5.34
C ASP A 40 -4.77 -9.48 4.52
N SER A 41 -5.03 -8.36 5.20
CA SER A 41 -5.31 -7.06 4.57
C SER A 41 -4.03 -6.29 4.32
N VAL A 42 -4.07 -5.38 3.34
CA VAL A 42 -2.90 -4.57 2.98
C VAL A 42 -3.27 -3.11 2.75
N ILE A 43 -2.37 -2.19 3.06
CA ILE A 43 -2.46 -0.80 2.64
C ILE A 43 -1.78 -0.67 1.27
N SER A 44 -2.32 0.12 0.35
CA SER A 44 -1.70 0.34 -0.96
C SER A 44 -1.96 1.79 -1.45
N GLY A 45 -1.82 2.00 -2.76
CA GLY A 45 -2.09 3.27 -3.41
C GLY A 45 -1.11 4.37 -2.98
N SER A 46 -1.63 5.59 -2.86
CA SER A 46 -0.77 6.76 -2.67
C SER A 46 -0.12 6.84 -1.29
N PHE A 47 -0.71 6.21 -0.26
CA PHE A 47 -0.08 6.08 1.05
C PHE A 47 1.24 5.32 0.96
N VAL A 48 1.25 4.17 0.27
CA VAL A 48 2.46 3.34 0.16
C VAL A 48 3.53 4.01 -0.69
N ASN A 49 3.16 4.72 -1.75
CA ASN A 49 4.15 5.47 -2.53
C ASN A 49 4.78 6.60 -1.72
N ARG A 50 3.99 7.28 -0.89
CA ARG A 50 4.51 8.28 0.04
C ARG A 50 5.48 7.65 1.04
N PHE A 51 5.13 6.48 1.58
CA PHE A 51 5.96 5.71 2.49
C PHE A 51 7.29 5.32 1.85
N ILE A 52 7.28 4.81 0.62
CA ILE A 52 8.49 4.46 -0.14
C ILE A 52 9.37 5.71 -0.38
N GLU A 53 8.78 6.81 -0.81
CA GLU A 53 9.49 8.06 -1.13
C GLU A 53 10.09 8.79 0.09
N GLY A 54 9.67 8.47 1.32
CA GLY A 54 10.27 9.05 2.54
C GLY A 54 9.85 10.50 2.79
N ALA A 55 10.77 11.47 2.79
CA ALA A 55 10.44 12.90 2.93
C ALA A 55 10.23 13.53 1.53
N GLY A 56 9.00 13.51 1.02
CA GLY A 56 8.63 13.99 -0.31
C GLY A 56 7.78 15.27 -0.26
N ASN A 57 7.66 15.93 -1.42
CA ASN A 57 7.01 17.25 -1.55
C ASN A 57 5.50 17.19 -1.81
N TRP A 58 4.86 16.04 -1.58
CA TRP A 58 3.43 15.86 -1.79
C TRP A 58 2.82 15.11 -0.62
N VAL A 59 1.54 15.36 -0.38
CA VAL A 59 0.76 14.68 0.65
C VAL A 59 -0.23 13.74 -0.02
N GLU A 60 -0.38 12.56 0.53
CA GLU A 60 -1.38 11.57 0.17
C GLU A 60 -2.79 12.12 0.39
N GLY A 61 -3.73 11.71 -0.47
CA GLY A 61 -5.11 12.21 -0.41
C GLY A 61 -6.04 11.33 0.42
N ASP A 62 -5.70 10.05 0.52
CA ASP A 62 -6.48 8.94 1.03
C ASP A 62 -5.54 7.79 1.40
N MET A 63 -5.95 6.96 2.36
CA MET A 63 -5.33 5.67 2.64
C MET A 63 -6.25 4.56 2.10
N ASP A 64 -5.73 3.75 1.19
CA ASP A 64 -6.46 2.65 0.57
C ASP A 64 -6.12 1.34 1.30
N ILE A 65 -7.10 0.70 1.94
CA ILE A 65 -6.94 -0.60 2.60
C ILE A 65 -7.66 -1.66 1.79
N TYR A 66 -6.94 -2.66 1.31
CA TYR A 66 -7.46 -3.80 0.59
C TYR A 66 -7.71 -4.95 1.56
N VAL A 67 -8.87 -5.57 1.45
CA VAL A 67 -9.31 -6.64 2.35
C VAL A 67 -10.16 -7.65 1.60
N ASP A 68 -10.20 -8.88 2.09
CA ASP A 68 -11.16 -9.87 1.60
C ASP A 68 -12.58 -9.57 2.12
N ILE A 69 -13.60 -10.11 1.44
CA ILE A 69 -15.00 -9.83 1.79
C ILE A 69 -15.38 -10.30 3.20
N LEU A 70 -14.77 -11.37 3.71
CA LEU A 70 -15.11 -11.95 5.01
C LEU A 70 -14.55 -11.09 6.15
N SER A 71 -13.37 -10.48 5.97
CA SER A 71 -12.72 -9.68 7.02
C SER A 71 -13.06 -8.19 6.98
N ALA A 72 -13.70 -7.69 5.92
CA ALA A 72 -13.99 -6.27 5.75
C ALA A 72 -14.72 -5.63 6.94
N HIS A 73 -15.63 -6.38 7.58
CA HIS A 73 -16.39 -5.89 8.74
C HIS A 73 -15.50 -5.51 9.93
N LEU A 74 -14.39 -6.23 10.18
CA LEU A 74 -13.48 -5.96 11.28
C LEU A 74 -12.76 -4.61 11.10
N LEU A 75 -12.31 -4.32 9.88
CA LEU A 75 -11.72 -3.01 9.54
C LEU A 75 -12.73 -1.88 9.66
N LEU A 76 -13.98 -2.09 9.23
CA LEU A 76 -15.04 -1.10 9.37
C LEU A 76 -15.34 -0.78 10.83
N GLU A 77 -15.43 -1.81 11.69
CA GLU A 77 -15.64 -1.64 13.13
C GLU A 77 -14.48 -0.92 13.80
N PHE A 78 -13.24 -1.31 13.47
CA PHE A 78 -12.05 -0.63 13.93
C PHE A 78 -12.07 0.85 13.52
N LEU A 79 -12.26 1.18 12.24
CA LEU A 79 -12.29 2.57 11.77
C LEU A 79 -13.43 3.38 12.40
N ARG A 80 -14.61 2.78 12.61
CA ARG A 80 -15.70 3.43 13.37
C ARG A 80 -15.28 3.78 14.80
N SER A 81 -14.57 2.88 15.48
CA SER A 81 -14.00 3.16 16.81
C SER A 81 -12.94 4.28 16.79
N GLN A 82 -12.33 4.54 15.63
CA GLN A 82 -11.41 5.66 15.39
C GLN A 82 -12.12 6.96 14.95
N GLY A 83 -13.46 6.98 14.92
CA GLY A 83 -14.27 8.16 14.60
C GLY A 83 -14.63 8.31 13.12
N TYR A 84 -14.30 7.32 12.28
CA TYR A 84 -14.68 7.35 10.87
C TYR A 84 -16.16 7.02 10.66
N ARG A 85 -16.75 7.63 9.63
CA ARG A 85 -18.12 7.39 9.16
C ARG A 85 -18.10 7.07 7.68
N VAL A 86 -19.03 6.22 7.24
CA VAL A 86 -19.20 5.91 5.81
C VAL A 86 -19.78 7.13 5.09
N THR A 87 -19.13 7.59 4.03
CA THR A 87 -19.55 8.79 3.27
C THR A 87 -20.19 8.48 1.92
N SER A 88 -20.07 7.24 1.43
CA SER A 88 -20.72 6.83 0.18
C SER A 88 -21.24 5.39 0.30
N PRO A 89 -22.52 5.12 -0.04
CA PRO A 89 -23.05 3.77 -0.03
C PRO A 89 -22.46 2.94 -1.19
N ALA A 90 -21.63 1.97 -0.85
CA ALA A 90 -21.37 0.63 -1.42
C ALA A 90 -21.32 0.34 -2.94
N ARG A 91 -21.81 1.18 -3.85
CA ARG A 91 -22.07 0.76 -5.24
C ARG A 91 -21.26 1.56 -6.25
N ASN A 92 -20.03 1.12 -6.46
CA ASN A 92 -19.19 1.59 -7.57
C ASN A 92 -18.82 0.48 -8.57
N ARG A 93 -19.72 -0.50 -8.77
CA ARG A 93 -19.56 -1.52 -9.84
C ARG A 93 -19.34 -0.89 -11.22
N GLU A 94 -19.93 0.27 -11.48
CA GLU A 94 -19.71 0.99 -12.75
C GLU A 94 -18.38 1.73 -12.81
N ARG A 95 -17.83 2.18 -11.68
CA ARG A 95 -16.56 2.91 -11.70
C ARG A 95 -15.37 1.97 -11.86
N TYR A 96 -15.33 0.80 -11.23
CA TYR A 96 -14.20 -0.13 -11.39
C TYR A 96 -14.39 -1.15 -12.53
N GLY A 97 -15.47 -0.97 -13.30
CA GLY A 97 -15.72 -1.61 -14.60
C GLY A 97 -16.31 -3.01 -14.49
N ARG A 98 -17.18 -3.38 -15.46
CA ARG A 98 -17.71 -4.75 -15.63
C ARG A 98 -16.64 -5.80 -15.99
N ARG A 99 -15.35 -5.44 -16.02
CA ARG A 99 -14.22 -6.30 -16.39
C ARG A 99 -13.03 -6.10 -15.42
N GLY A 100 -12.94 -6.96 -14.41
CA GLY A 100 -11.68 -7.61 -14.04
C GLY A 100 -10.59 -6.80 -13.32
N GLY A 101 -10.92 -5.76 -12.55
CA GLY A 101 -9.95 -5.11 -11.67
C GLY A 101 -9.74 -5.81 -10.32
N GLY A 102 -10.43 -6.93 -10.08
CA GLY A 102 -10.39 -7.65 -8.81
C GLY A 102 -11.16 -6.99 -7.66
N ILE A 103 -11.73 -5.80 -7.82
CA ILE A 103 -12.48 -5.08 -6.78
C ILE A 103 -13.97 -5.45 -6.83
N GLU A 104 -14.52 -5.95 -5.72
CA GLU A 104 -15.96 -6.18 -5.55
C GLU A 104 -16.67 -4.89 -5.09
N GLU A 105 -16.09 -4.19 -4.10
CA GLU A 105 -16.70 -3.03 -3.47
C GLU A 105 -15.64 -2.02 -3.01
N VAL A 106 -16.01 -0.73 -2.97
CA VAL A 106 -15.21 0.31 -2.31
C VAL A 106 -16.09 1.08 -1.33
N ILE A 107 -15.76 0.96 -0.04
CA ILE A 107 -16.44 1.63 1.06
C ILE A 107 -15.62 2.84 1.48
N LYS A 108 -16.13 4.03 1.19
CA LYS A 108 -15.44 5.28 1.52
C LYS A 108 -15.77 5.71 2.94
N MET A 109 -14.73 5.95 3.73
CA MET A 109 -14.85 6.38 5.12
C MET A 109 -14.12 7.71 5.34
N GLN A 110 -14.70 8.57 6.17
CA GLN A 110 -14.11 9.87 6.54
C GLN A 110 -14.30 10.14 8.02
N LYS A 111 -13.28 10.71 8.67
CA LYS A 111 -13.39 11.34 9.98
C LYS A 111 -13.13 12.83 9.85
N GLU A 112 -13.65 13.60 10.80
CA GLU A 112 -13.37 15.04 10.93
C GLU A 112 -12.38 15.29 12.07
N ASN A 113 -11.72 16.44 12.02
CA ASN A 113 -10.82 16.95 13.06
C ASN A 113 -9.66 15.98 13.44
N PRO A 114 -8.64 15.81 12.56
CA PRO A 114 -8.51 16.38 11.22
C PRO A 114 -9.28 15.58 10.17
N THR A 115 -9.66 16.24 9.07
CA THR A 115 -10.28 15.55 7.94
C THR A 115 -9.32 14.54 7.33
N ARG A 116 -9.71 13.27 7.37
CA ARG A 116 -8.94 12.14 6.81
C ARG A 116 -9.89 11.16 6.14
N ARG A 117 -9.43 10.57 5.03
CA ARG A 117 -10.21 9.62 4.23
C ARG A 117 -9.51 8.27 4.17
N VAL A 118 -10.29 7.21 4.37
CA VAL A 118 -9.86 5.83 4.19
C VAL A 118 -10.84 5.16 3.25
N ASP A 119 -10.33 4.54 2.20
CA ASP A 119 -11.13 3.71 1.29
C ASP A 119 -10.87 2.23 1.65
N ILE A 120 -11.90 1.52 2.10
CA ILE A 120 -11.85 0.06 2.24
C ILE A 120 -12.22 -0.55 0.89
N ILE A 121 -11.26 -1.22 0.27
CA ILE A 121 -11.37 -1.82 -1.05
C ILE A 121 -11.52 -3.33 -0.87
N VAL A 122 -12.73 -3.82 -1.08
CA VAL A 122 -13.06 -5.24 -0.92
C VAL A 122 -12.66 -5.98 -2.19
N SER A 123 -11.77 -6.96 -2.03
CA SER A 123 -11.38 -7.86 -3.11
C SER A 123 -12.52 -8.81 -3.46
N SER A 124 -12.69 -9.05 -4.75
CA SER A 124 -13.53 -10.11 -5.33
C SER A 124 -12.89 -11.51 -5.21
N ASN A 125 -11.64 -11.57 -4.75
CA ASN A 125 -10.91 -12.79 -4.44
C ASN A 125 -10.63 -12.85 -2.93
N LYS A 126 -10.33 -14.04 -2.40
CA LYS A 126 -9.83 -14.20 -1.02
C LYS A 126 -8.52 -13.47 -0.78
N SER A 127 -7.71 -13.25 -1.82
CA SER A 127 -6.50 -12.45 -1.74
C SER A 127 -6.83 -10.96 -1.81
N SER A 128 -6.45 -10.21 -0.77
CA SER A 128 -6.54 -8.74 -0.72
C SER A 128 -5.63 -8.07 -1.76
N THR A 129 -4.53 -8.72 -2.16
CA THR A 129 -3.58 -8.19 -3.16
C THR A 129 -4.01 -8.47 -4.60
N TYR A 130 -4.99 -9.34 -4.83
CA TYR A 130 -5.51 -9.64 -6.18
C TYR A 130 -5.87 -8.37 -6.99
N PRO A 131 -6.62 -7.39 -6.46
CA PRO A 131 -6.93 -6.18 -7.21
C PRO A 131 -5.68 -5.34 -7.52
N ILE A 132 -4.67 -5.42 -6.65
CA ILE A 132 -3.43 -4.64 -6.76
C ILE A 132 -2.62 -5.11 -7.97
N ALA A 133 -2.58 -6.42 -8.21
CA ALA A 133 -1.91 -7.01 -9.37
C ALA A 133 -2.48 -6.56 -10.73
N HIS A 134 -3.69 -5.98 -10.74
CA HIS A 134 -4.41 -5.54 -11.93
C HIS A 134 -4.42 -4.02 -12.14
N PHE A 135 -3.63 -3.28 -11.35
CA PHE A 135 -3.54 -1.83 -11.48
C PHE A 135 -3.02 -1.38 -12.85
N TRP A 136 -3.33 -0.13 -13.19
CA TRP A 136 -2.99 0.46 -14.48
C TRP A 136 -1.49 0.72 -14.68
N ALA A 137 -0.69 0.78 -13.62
CA ALA A 137 0.75 0.98 -13.72
C ALA A 137 1.52 0.39 -12.54
N THR A 138 2.79 0.05 -12.78
CA THR A 138 3.66 -0.67 -11.84
C THR A 138 3.87 0.04 -10.50
N HIS A 139 4.07 1.35 -10.53
CA HIS A 139 4.34 2.16 -9.33
C HIS A 139 3.19 2.19 -8.31
N VAL A 140 1.99 1.73 -8.65
CA VAL A 140 0.86 1.63 -7.70
C VAL A 140 0.54 0.17 -7.35
N MET A 141 1.42 -0.77 -7.69
CA MET A 141 1.31 -2.18 -7.34
C MET A 141 2.05 -2.54 -6.05
N ASN A 142 2.48 -1.53 -5.28
CA ASN A 142 3.17 -1.71 -4.01
C ASN A 142 2.15 -1.78 -2.88
N PHE A 143 2.44 -2.55 -1.83
CA PHE A 143 1.53 -2.67 -0.69
C PHE A 143 2.28 -2.95 0.60
N LEU A 144 1.67 -2.55 1.71
CA LEU A 144 2.16 -2.70 3.07
C LEU A 144 1.24 -3.65 3.84
N THR A 145 1.80 -4.71 4.41
CA THR A 145 1.13 -5.59 5.37
C THR A 145 1.32 -5.04 6.79
N GLY A 146 0.84 -5.72 7.82
CA GLY A 146 1.13 -5.31 9.21
C GLY A 146 2.62 -5.39 9.57
N SER A 147 3.43 -6.10 8.78
CA SER A 147 4.82 -6.47 9.11
C SER A 147 5.83 -6.28 7.98
N GLU A 148 5.42 -5.97 6.76
CA GLU A 148 6.30 -5.92 5.59
C GLU A 148 5.84 -4.85 4.58
N ILE A 149 6.78 -4.32 3.80
CA ILE A 149 6.51 -3.57 2.57
C ILE A 149 6.90 -4.43 1.37
N CYS A 150 5.96 -4.57 0.44
CA CYS A 150 6.22 -5.15 -0.87
C CYS A 150 6.34 -4.03 -1.91
N ILE A 151 7.53 -3.91 -2.50
CA ILE A 151 7.78 -3.09 -3.69
C ILE A 151 7.79 -4.04 -4.88
N ALA A 152 6.67 -4.08 -5.60
CA ALA A 152 6.47 -5.04 -6.67
C ALA A 152 7.42 -4.81 -7.86
N TYR A 153 7.77 -3.55 -8.09
CA TYR A 153 8.70 -3.12 -9.14
C TYR A 153 9.69 -2.11 -8.55
N PRO A 154 10.96 -2.50 -8.33
CA PRO A 154 11.98 -1.62 -7.72
C PRO A 154 12.19 -0.29 -8.43
N ALA A 155 11.90 -0.22 -9.74
CA ALA A 155 11.90 1.02 -10.53
C ALA A 155 11.01 2.14 -9.91
N THR A 156 10.03 1.77 -9.06
CA THR A 156 9.24 2.75 -8.29
C THR A 156 10.12 3.64 -7.40
N MET A 157 11.24 3.12 -6.88
CA MET A 157 12.21 3.87 -6.07
C MET A 157 12.78 5.06 -6.84
N ASP A 158 12.96 4.91 -8.14
CA ASP A 158 13.45 5.94 -9.06
C ASP A 158 12.31 6.78 -9.66
N LYS A 159 11.10 6.69 -9.09
CA LYS A 159 9.87 7.30 -9.59
C LYS A 159 9.55 6.92 -11.03
N VAL A 160 9.86 5.69 -11.42
CA VAL A 160 9.51 5.15 -12.73
C VAL A 160 8.27 4.27 -12.60
N GLY A 161 7.23 4.62 -13.36
CA GLY A 161 6.02 3.82 -13.49
C GLY A 161 5.82 3.37 -14.93
N PHE A 162 5.52 2.10 -15.14
CA PHE A 162 5.17 1.59 -16.47
C PHE A 162 3.68 1.34 -16.56
N VAL A 163 3.05 1.86 -17.62
CA VAL A 163 1.62 1.68 -17.85
C VAL A 163 1.37 0.30 -18.45
N VAL A 164 0.46 -0.46 -17.85
CA VAL A 164 0.06 -1.78 -18.38
C VAL A 164 -0.58 -1.59 -19.76
N PRO A 165 -0.07 -2.25 -20.82
CA PRO A 165 -0.52 -2.00 -22.20
C PRO A 165 -2.04 -2.13 -22.41
N SER A 166 -2.67 -3.11 -21.77
CA SER A 166 -4.13 -3.34 -21.86
C SER A 166 -4.97 -2.20 -21.24
N ARG A 167 -4.37 -1.37 -20.37
CA ARG A 167 -5.02 -0.27 -19.65
C ARG A 167 -4.78 1.09 -20.30
N MET A 168 -3.84 1.22 -21.24
CA MET A 168 -3.42 2.51 -21.82
C MET A 168 -4.57 3.33 -22.43
N GLN A 169 -5.61 2.67 -22.94
CA GLN A 169 -6.75 3.31 -23.58
C GLN A 169 -7.84 3.74 -22.58
N GLU A 170 -7.74 3.36 -21.31
CA GLU A 170 -8.71 3.77 -20.31
C GLU A 170 -8.58 5.27 -20.03
N TRP A 171 -9.67 6.02 -20.17
CA TRP A 171 -9.66 7.48 -19.99
C TRP A 171 -9.11 7.92 -18.62
N ARG A 172 -9.30 7.11 -17.58
CA ARG A 172 -8.78 7.38 -16.23
C ARG A 172 -7.27 7.29 -16.13
N VAL A 173 -6.65 6.44 -16.94
CA VAL A 173 -5.19 6.31 -16.95
C VAL A 173 -4.54 7.63 -17.32
N ARG A 174 -5.13 8.42 -18.23
CA ARG A 174 -4.64 9.76 -18.56
C ARG A 174 -4.68 10.71 -17.36
N ILE A 175 -5.77 10.69 -16.60
CA ILE A 175 -5.94 11.55 -15.40
C ILE A 175 -4.99 11.12 -14.28
N LEU A 176 -4.91 9.82 -14.03
CA LEU A 176 -4.05 9.25 -12.99
C LEU A 176 -2.57 9.44 -13.33
N ARG A 177 -2.18 9.27 -14.60
CA ARG A 177 -0.84 9.59 -15.09
C ARG A 177 -0.47 11.03 -14.78
N GLY A 178 -1.32 12.00 -15.15
CA GLY A 178 -1.07 13.41 -14.83
C GLY A 178 -0.96 13.70 -13.32
N LYS A 179 -1.69 12.97 -12.47
CA LYS A 179 -1.55 13.05 -11.00
C LYS A 179 -0.14 12.65 -10.54
N TYR A 180 0.41 11.55 -11.07
CA TYR A 180 1.72 11.05 -10.67
C TYR A 180 2.89 11.77 -11.35
N GLU A 181 2.72 12.26 -12.58
CA GLU A 181 3.70 13.15 -13.24
C GLU A 181 3.93 14.42 -12.40
N ARG A 182 2.88 15.02 -11.83
CA ARG A 182 3.02 16.14 -10.89
C ARG A 182 3.74 15.79 -9.57
N ARG A 183 3.88 14.50 -9.26
CA ARG A 183 4.64 13.99 -8.10
C ARG A 183 6.07 13.59 -8.46
N GLY A 184 6.47 13.83 -9.71
CA GLY A 184 7.80 13.55 -10.24
C GLY A 184 7.95 12.15 -10.84
N TYR A 185 6.85 11.43 -11.09
CA TYR A 185 6.93 10.14 -11.78
C TYR A 185 7.14 10.33 -13.28
N VAL A 186 7.97 9.48 -13.85
CA VAL A 186 8.14 9.35 -15.30
C VAL A 186 7.52 8.04 -15.77
N PHE A 187 7.01 8.06 -17.00
CA PHE A 187 6.36 6.91 -17.63
C PHE A 187 7.02 6.60 -18.98
N PRO A 188 8.19 5.94 -18.98
CA PRO A 188 8.86 5.52 -20.21
C PRO A 188 7.98 4.57 -21.03
N GLU A 189 8.22 4.53 -22.33
CA GLU A 189 7.70 3.43 -23.15
C GLU A 189 8.40 2.14 -22.73
N MET A 190 7.63 1.07 -22.60
CA MET A 190 8.14 -0.21 -22.14
C MET A 190 8.16 -1.21 -23.29
N GLU A 191 9.19 -2.03 -23.33
CA GLU A 191 9.14 -3.26 -24.11
C GLU A 191 8.06 -4.17 -23.53
N ARG A 192 7.04 -4.49 -24.35
CA ARG A 192 5.88 -5.33 -23.98
C ARG A 192 6.25 -6.65 -23.29
N ALA A 193 7.47 -7.16 -23.49
CA ALA A 193 7.95 -8.41 -22.90
C ALA A 193 8.16 -8.34 -21.38
N MET A 194 8.26 -7.15 -20.77
CA MET A 194 8.61 -7.00 -19.35
C MET A 194 7.40 -6.93 -18.40
N LEU A 195 6.17 -6.76 -18.91
CA LEU A 195 4.95 -6.76 -18.09
C LEU A 195 3.99 -7.84 -18.57
N GLY A 196 3.77 -8.85 -17.74
CA GLY A 196 2.62 -9.73 -17.88
C GLY A 196 1.30 -8.98 -17.69
N GLU A 197 0.18 -9.60 -18.07
CA GLU A 197 -1.15 -9.04 -17.79
C GLU A 197 -1.47 -8.96 -16.29
N VAL A 198 -0.79 -9.78 -15.49
CA VAL A 198 -0.95 -9.89 -14.03
C VAL A 198 0.43 -9.98 -13.39
N ARG A 199 0.62 -9.25 -12.29
CA ARG A 199 1.82 -9.35 -11.44
C ARG A 199 1.65 -10.43 -10.39
N TYR A 200 2.65 -11.30 -10.23
CA TYR A 200 2.78 -12.20 -9.09
C TYR A 200 3.64 -11.53 -8.01
N PHE A 201 3.15 -11.50 -6.78
CA PHE A 201 3.88 -10.93 -5.65
C PHE A 201 4.74 -11.99 -4.97
N GLY A 202 5.96 -11.61 -4.56
CA GLY A 202 6.91 -12.51 -3.91
C GLY A 202 7.81 -13.30 -4.86
N ASP A 203 7.80 -12.96 -6.16
CA ASP A 203 8.81 -13.46 -7.09
C ASP A 203 10.16 -12.74 -6.92
N GLU A 204 11.19 -13.19 -7.65
CA GLU A 204 12.55 -12.66 -7.59
C GLU A 204 12.69 -11.18 -8.01
N GLN A 205 11.66 -10.60 -8.61
CA GLN A 205 11.65 -9.21 -9.05
C GLN A 205 11.01 -8.28 -8.00
N CYS A 206 10.36 -8.83 -6.97
CA CYS A 206 9.83 -8.07 -5.83
C CYS A 206 10.93 -7.77 -4.81
N TRP A 207 10.89 -6.57 -4.23
CA TRP A 207 11.58 -6.32 -2.96
C TRP A 207 10.59 -6.41 -1.81
N ILE A 208 10.83 -7.35 -0.90
CA ILE A 208 10.07 -7.50 0.33
C ILE A 208 10.99 -7.12 1.48
N LEU A 209 10.64 -6.04 2.18
CA LEU A 209 11.43 -5.52 3.29
C LEU A 209 10.61 -5.64 4.57
N PRO A 210 11.18 -6.22 5.65
CA PRO A 210 10.48 -6.32 6.91
C PRO A 210 10.36 -4.94 7.56
N ILE A 211 9.18 -4.70 8.13
CA ILE A 211 8.91 -3.61 9.07
C ILE A 211 8.83 -4.29 10.42
N LYS A 212 9.93 -4.23 11.18
CA LYS A 212 9.98 -4.86 12.50
C LYS A 212 8.87 -4.25 13.34
N ARG A 213 8.14 -5.10 14.05
CA ARG A 213 7.26 -4.66 15.12
C ARG A 213 8.08 -4.89 16.38
N VAL A 214 8.56 -3.84 17.04
CA VAL A 214 8.96 -3.98 18.43
C VAL A 214 7.68 -4.31 19.19
N ARG A 215 7.31 -5.60 19.25
CA ARG A 215 6.49 -6.08 20.35
C ARG A 215 7.20 -5.57 21.57
N ARG A 216 6.63 -4.61 22.29
CA ARG A 216 7.08 -4.29 23.64
C ARG A 216 6.95 -5.59 24.43
N LYS A 217 8.01 -6.40 24.41
CA LYS A 217 8.21 -7.46 25.39
C LYS A 217 8.16 -6.73 26.71
N ILE A 218 7.08 -6.93 27.45
CA ILE A 218 7.19 -6.93 28.89
C ILE A 218 8.22 -8.04 29.19
N MET A 219 9.47 -7.61 29.36
CA MET A 219 10.70 -8.31 29.72
C MET A 219 10.99 -9.72 29.15
N GLY A 220 12.20 -9.86 28.58
CA GLY A 220 12.98 -11.09 28.80
C GLY A 220 13.23 -12.01 27.61
N GLY A 221 13.76 -11.53 26.48
CA GLY A 221 14.46 -12.46 25.58
C GLY A 221 15.09 -11.82 24.36
N ARG A 222 16.41 -11.98 24.25
CA ARG A 222 17.23 -11.63 23.08
C ARG A 222 16.66 -12.26 21.81
N ILE A 223 16.67 -11.52 20.71
CA ILE A 223 16.48 -12.07 19.37
C ILE A 223 17.73 -11.70 18.58
N SER A 224 18.46 -12.73 18.14
CA SER A 224 19.48 -12.64 17.09
C SER A 224 18.82 -12.90 15.74
N ASN A 225 19.21 -12.15 14.71
CA ASN A 225 19.82 -12.67 13.48
C ASN A 225 19.97 -11.53 12.47
N ALA A 226 21.21 -11.31 12.06
CA ALA A 226 21.58 -10.39 10.99
C ALA A 226 21.40 -11.09 9.64
N VAL A 227 20.75 -10.42 8.69
CA VAL A 227 20.88 -10.69 7.26
C VAL A 227 21.61 -9.49 6.68
N VAL A 228 22.78 -9.72 6.11
CA VAL A 228 23.61 -8.69 5.48
C VAL A 228 23.19 -8.59 4.01
N TRP A 229 22.65 -7.44 3.61
CA TRP A 229 22.41 -7.11 2.21
C TRP A 229 23.60 -6.32 1.65
N LYS A 230 24.05 -6.67 0.45
CA LYS A 230 25.08 -5.93 -0.29
C LYS A 230 24.38 -4.91 -1.19
N PHE A 231 24.77 -3.65 -1.04
CA PHE A 231 24.41 -2.54 -1.94
C PHE A 231 25.22 -2.59 -3.23
#